data_AF-A0A2V2GV94-F1
#
_entry.id   AF-A0A2V2GV94-F1
#
_cell.length_a   1.000
_cell.length_b   1.000
_cell.length_c   1.000
_cell.angle_alpha   90.00
_cell.angle_beta   90.00
_cell.angle_gamma   90.00
#
_symmetry.space_group_name_H-M   'P 1'
#
loop_
_entity.id
_entity.type
_entity.pdbx_description
1 polymer ?
#
loop_
_entity_poly.entity_id
_entity_poly.type
_entity_poly.pdbx_seq_one_letter_code
_entity_poly.pdbx_strand_id
1 'polypeptide(L)' 'MEQEQRGITPDHVLAELAGIAFADLGSPGGPPIKPADKLRALEMIYKYLRMGEGDPAGEGVVIVDGD' A
#
# COMPACT_ATOMS: atom_id res chain seq x y z
N MET A 1 -0.08 -24.49 -14.39
CA MET A 1 -0.36 -23.09 -14.03
C MET A 1 0.95 -22.36 -14.18
N GLU A 2 1.21 -21.82 -15.37
CA GLU A 2 2.39 -21.00 -15.62
C GLU A 2 2.28 -19.78 -14.70
N GLN A 3 3.13 -19.72 -13.69
CA GLN A 3 3.43 -18.47 -13.01
C GLN A 3 4.22 -17.66 -14.02
N GLU A 4 3.49 -16.96 -14.90
CA GLU A 4 4.02 -16.02 -15.87
C GLU A 4 5.04 -15.17 -15.13
N GLN A 5 6.30 -15.26 -15.56
CA GLN A 5 7.42 -14.54 -14.97
C GLN A 5 7.26 -13.08 -15.40
N ARG A 6 6.22 -12.42 -14.88
CA ARG A 6 5.98 -10.99 -15.06
C ARG A 6 7.18 -10.30 -14.44
N GLY A 7 8.00 -9.68 -15.27
CA GLY A 7 9.04 -8.80 -14.77
C GLY A 7 8.45 -7.85 -13.73
N ILE A 8 9.22 -7.55 -12.69
CA ILE A 8 8.77 -6.64 -11.64
C ILE A 8 8.59 -5.26 -12.28
N THR A 9 7.35 -4.87 -12.55
CA THR A 9 7.00 -3.52 -13.04
C THR A 9 6.54 -2.65 -11.87
N PRO A 10 6.71 -1.31 -11.95
CA PRO A 10 6.19 -0.40 -10.93
C PRO A 10 4.68 -0.60 -10.67
N ASP A 11 3.89 -0.80 -11.73
CA ASP A 11 2.45 -1.03 -11.63
C ASP A 11 2.12 -2.33 -10.87
N HIS A 12 2.89 -3.39 -11.11
CA HIS A 12 2.71 -4.65 -10.40
C HIS A 12 3.03 -4.49 -8.91
N VAL A 13 4.12 -3.81 -8.58
CA VAL A 13 4.49 -3.53 -7.18
C VAL A 13 3.43 -2.68 -6.47
N LEU A 14 2.89 -1.66 -7.14
CA LEU A 14 1.82 -0.82 -6.57
C LEU A 14 0.54 -1.62 -6.33
N ALA A 15 0.15 -2.49 -7.26
CA ALA A 15 -1.02 -3.35 -7.10
C ALA A 15 -0.87 -4.29 -5.88
N GLU A 16 0.31 -4.89 -5.70
CA GLU A 16 0.61 -5.74 -4.54
C GLU A 16 0.59 -4.95 -3.22
N LEU A 17 1.22 -3.76 -3.18
CA LEU A 17 1.20 -2.90 -2.01
C LEU A 17 -0.23 -2.46 -1.65
N ALA A 18 -1.06 -2.13 -2.65
CA ALA A 18 -2.46 -1.79 -2.43
C ALA A 18 -3.24 -3.00 -1.88
N GLY A 19 -2.98 -4.20 -2.42
CA GLY A 19 -3.52 -5.45 -1.91
C GLY A 19 -3.21 -5.63 -0.42
N ILE A 20 -1.98 -5.35 0.00
CA ILE A 20 -1.59 -5.42 1.43
C ILE A 20 -2.28 -4.33 2.25
N ALA A 21 -2.19 -3.06 1.82
CA ALA A 21 -2.72 -1.91 2.54
C ALA A 21 -4.22 -2.03 2.85
N PHE A 22 -4.99 -2.54 1.88
CA PHE A 22 -6.45 -2.59 1.93
C PHE A 22 -7.01 -4.00 2.18
N ALA A 23 -6.16 -5.01 2.42
CA ALA A 23 -6.61 -6.36 2.73
C ALA A 23 -7.55 -6.39 3.96
N ASP A 24 -8.57 -7.25 3.99
CA ASP A 24 -9.40 -7.38 5.18
C ASP A 24 -8.67 -8.21 6.25
N LEU A 25 -8.52 -7.65 7.46
CA LEU A 25 -7.84 -8.31 8.58
C LEU A 25 -8.79 -9.34 9.19
N GLY A 26 -8.68 -10.58 8.73
CA GLY A 26 -9.54 -11.67 9.19
C GLY A 26 -10.28 -12.39 8.08
N SER A 27 -10.04 -12.04 6.81
CA SER A 27 -10.56 -12.83 5.69
C SER A 27 -10.09 -14.29 5.83
N PRO A 28 -11.02 -15.26 5.94
CA PRO A 28 -10.65 -16.66 6.07
C PRO A 28 -9.88 -17.11 4.82
N GLY A 29 -8.67 -17.62 5.02
CA GLY A 29 -7.75 -18.01 3.94
C GLY A 29 -6.94 -16.86 3.32
N GLY A 30 -7.05 -15.63 3.85
CA GLY A 30 -6.19 -14.52 3.46
C GLY A 30 -4.75 -14.65 4.02
N PRO A 31 -3.77 -13.99 3.38
CA PRO A 31 -2.41 -13.94 3.93
C PRO A 31 -2.42 -13.29 5.33
N PRO A 32 -1.58 -13.75 6.26
CA PRO A 32 -1.51 -13.22 7.62
C PRO A 32 -0.85 -11.82 7.61
N ILE A 33 -1.64 -10.81 7.28
CA ILE A 33 -1.20 -9.41 7.21
C ILE A 33 -1.37 -8.79 8.60
N LYS A 34 -0.32 -8.16 9.13
CA LYS A 34 -0.41 -7.41 10.38
C LYS A 34 -0.81 -5.95 10.09
N PRO A 35 -1.41 -5.24 11.05
CA PRO A 35 -1.66 -3.81 10.92
C PRO A 35 -0.40 -3.00 10.53
N ALA A 36 0.77 -3.38 11.06
CA ALA A 36 2.05 -2.75 10.71
C ALA A 36 2.41 -2.89 9.22
N ASP A 37 2.13 -4.05 8.62
CA ASP A 37 2.42 -4.30 7.20
C ASP A 37 1.55 -3.41 6.30
N LYS A 38 0.27 -3.20 6.69
CA LYS A 38 -0.63 -2.27 6.01
C LYS A 38 -0.12 -0.83 6.06
N LEU A 39 0.28 -0.36 7.24
CA LEU A 39 0.82 0.99 7.41
C LEU A 39 2.10 1.18 6.58
N ARG A 40 2.95 0.15 6.55
CA ARG A 40 4.16 0.18 5.75
C ARG A 40 3.87 0.22 4.24
N ALA A 41 2.88 -0.53 3.77
CA ALA A 41 2.46 -0.51 2.38
C ALA A 41 1.88 0.86 1.99
N LEU A 42 1.06 1.46 2.85
CA LEU A 42 0.53 2.83 2.66
C LEU A 42 1.65 3.87 2.58
N GLU A 43 2.65 3.79 3.46
CA GLU A 43 3.81 4.69 3.42
C GLU A 43 4.57 4.59 2.10
N MET A 44 4.74 3.37 1.57
CA MET A 44 5.43 3.14 0.29
C MET A 44 4.62 3.68 -0.89
N ILE A 45 3.30 3.48 -0.90
CA ILE A 45 2.40 4.05 -1.90
C ILE A 45 2.45 5.58 -1.86
N TYR A 46 2.36 6.19 -0.67
CA TYR A 46 2.44 7.64 -0.51
C TYR A 46 3.77 8.21 -1.03
N LYS A 47 4.90 7.57 -0.70
CA LYS A 47 6.22 7.97 -1.22
C LYS A 47 6.30 7.90 -2.74
N TYR A 48 5.72 6.86 -3.35
CA TYR A 48 5.69 6.74 -4.81
C TYR A 48 4.86 7.85 -5.46
N LEU A 49 3.67 8.16 -4.92
CA LEU A 49 2.82 9.22 -5.45
C LEU A 49 3.48 10.61 -5.32
N ARG A 50 4.11 10.88 -4.17
CA ARG A 50 4.86 12.12 -3.91
C ARG A 50 6.14 12.25 -4.75
N MET A 51 6.62 11.18 -5.38
CA MET A 51 7.70 11.26 -6.38
C MET A 51 7.19 11.68 -7.77
N GLY A 52 5.90 11.48 -8.08
CA GLY A 52 5.30 11.86 -9.36
C GLY A 52 4.78 13.30 -9.39
N GLU A 53 4.40 13.83 -8.23
CA GLU A 53 3.91 15.19 -8.03
C GLU A 53 4.98 15.94 -7.25
N GLY A 54 5.78 16.80 -7.91
CA GLY A 54 6.95 17.44 -7.31
C GLY A 54 6.69 17.95 -5.89
N ASP A 55 7.47 17.44 -4.94
CA ASP A 55 7.36 17.60 -3.49
C ASP A 55 6.54 18.81 -3.00
N PRO A 56 5.24 18.64 -2.66
CA PRO A 56 4.57 19.55 -1.75
C PRO A 56 5.02 19.15 -0.34
N ALA A 57 6.15 19.71 0.08
CA ALA A 57 6.60 19.69 1.46
C ALA A 57 5.50 20.29 2.37
N GLY A 58 4.59 19.47 2.93
CA GLY A 58 3.71 20.00 3.98
C GLY A 58 2.49 19.18 4.43
N GLU A 59 1.89 18.33 3.61
CA GLU A 59 0.59 17.74 4.01
C GLU A 59 0.77 16.41 4.75
N GLY A 60 0.87 16.52 6.09
CA GLY A 60 0.76 15.40 7.01
C GLY A 60 -0.69 14.89 7.12
N VAL A 61 -0.84 13.60 7.42
CA VAL A 61 -2.14 12.96 7.67
C VAL A 61 -2.72 13.49 8.99
N VAL A 62 -3.83 14.22 8.91
CA VAL A 62 -4.59 14.67 10.09
C VAL A 62 -5.59 13.57 10.47
N ILE A 63 -5.39 12.94 11.62
CA ILE A 63 -6.40 12.06 12.22
C ILE A 63 -7.36 12.96 13.02
N VAL A 64 -8.63 12.98 12.61
CA VAL A 64 -9.72 13.64 13.34
C VAL A 64 -10.44 12.58 14.18
N ASP A 65 -10.43 12.77 15.51
CA ASP A 65 -11.35 12.05 16.39
C ASP A 65 -12.76 12.56 16.11
N GLY A 66 -13.68 11.64 15.78
CA GLY A 66 -15.10 11.95 15.60
C GLY A 66 -15.79 12.04 16.95
N ASP A 67 -16.40 13.18 17.25
CA ASP A 67 -17.31 13.39 18.39
C ASP A 67 -18.55 12.48 18.33
#